data_AF-A0A382KFE1-F1
#
_entry.id   AF-A0A382KFE1-F1
#
_cell.length_a   1.000
_cell.length_b   1.000
_cell.length_c   1.000
_cell.angle_alpha   90.00
_cell.angle_beta   90.00
_cell.angle_gamma   90.00
#
_symmetry.space_group_name_H-M   'P 1'
#
loop_
_entity.id
_entity.type
_entity.pdbx_description
1 polymer ?
#
loop_
_entity_poly.entity_id
_entity_poly.type
_entity_poly.pdbx_seq_one_letter_code
_entity_poly.pdbx_strand_id
1 'polypeptide(L)'
;MRVESIELFWIKIPLVGQFTTSFGTTMEREILLVKLNADGASGWGESGADGLPMYSYETARTGWHIIEDFLAPVVLDEEWPDKGLATSYAKKFSSWRWHPMARCAVEEALWVLDAQRQGVSLQSLYANGRSIRGRIPVGISLGIEDDFEVLAEKITAGIEQGYQRIKLKIE
;
A
#
# COMPACT_ATOMS: atom_id res chain seq x y z
N MET A 1 3.20 21.26 -12.97
CA MET A 1 4.13 21.11 -11.82
C MET A 1 5.25 20.10 -12.08
N ARG A 2 6.34 20.14 -11.29
CA ARG A 2 7.45 19.17 -11.34
C ARG A 2 7.64 18.45 -10.01
N VAL A 3 7.88 17.16 -10.05
CA VAL A 3 8.29 16.40 -8.85
C VAL A 3 9.76 16.70 -8.61
N GLU A 4 10.09 17.19 -7.42
CA GLU A 4 11.43 17.65 -7.06
C GLU A 4 12.33 16.50 -6.61
N SER A 5 11.75 15.51 -5.92
CA SER A 5 12.47 14.31 -5.48
C SER A 5 11.55 13.12 -5.27
N ILE A 6 12.16 11.93 -5.41
CA ILE A 6 11.62 10.64 -4.99
C ILE A 6 12.61 10.00 -4.02
N GLU A 7 12.14 9.65 -2.84
CA GLU A 7 12.93 8.98 -1.80
C GLU A 7 12.36 7.58 -1.59
N LEU A 8 13.23 6.58 -1.61
CA LEU A 8 12.86 5.18 -1.35
C LEU A 8 13.38 4.77 0.03
N PHE A 9 12.50 4.17 0.84
CA PHE A 9 12.86 3.67 2.16
C PHE A 9 12.59 2.17 2.22
N TRP A 10 13.61 1.44 2.65
CA TRP A 10 13.50 0.03 2.95
C TRP A 10 13.49 -0.16 4.46
N ILE A 11 12.39 -0.70 4.99
CA ILE A 11 12.27 -0.94 6.42
C ILE A 11 11.85 -2.37 6.71
N LYS A 12 12.20 -2.83 7.91
CA LYS A 12 11.75 -4.10 8.46
C LYS A 12 11.05 -3.84 9.78
N ILE A 13 9.84 -4.37 9.94
CA ILE A 13 9.04 -4.23 11.15
C ILE A 13 8.70 -5.62 11.69
N PRO A 14 9.09 -5.97 12.93
CA PRO A 14 8.67 -7.21 13.55
C PRO A 14 7.16 -7.20 13.82
N LEU A 15 6.49 -8.32 13.55
CA LEU A 15 5.08 -8.49 13.87
C LEU A 15 4.91 -8.77 15.36
N VAL A 16 3.78 -8.31 15.93
CA VAL A 16 3.43 -8.58 17.34
C VAL A 16 3.26 -10.08 17.62
N GLY A 17 2.87 -10.84 16.60
CA GLY A 17 2.79 -12.29 16.64
C GLY A 17 3.03 -12.87 15.25
N GLN A 18 3.36 -14.16 15.21
CA GLN A 18 3.56 -14.87 13.95
C GLN A 18 2.27 -14.89 13.11
N PHE A 19 2.41 -14.75 11.80
CA PHE A 19 1.28 -14.83 10.87
C PHE A 19 1.48 -15.97 9.89
N THR A 20 0.81 -17.09 10.13
CA THR A 20 0.87 -18.28 9.27
C THR A 20 -0.18 -18.25 8.18
N THR A 21 0.24 -18.61 6.98
CA THR A 21 -0.56 -18.66 5.76
C THR A 21 -0.21 -19.94 5.00
N SER A 22 -0.95 -20.28 3.94
CA SER A 22 -0.57 -21.38 3.02
C SER A 22 0.80 -21.18 2.35
N PHE A 23 1.35 -19.97 2.43
CA PHE A 23 2.66 -19.60 1.89
C PHE A 23 3.78 -19.57 2.93
N GLY A 24 3.53 -20.04 4.15
CA GLY A 24 4.49 -20.05 5.25
C GLY A 24 4.16 -19.03 6.35
N THR A 25 5.11 -18.90 7.29
CA THR A 25 4.98 -18.09 8.49
C THR A 25 5.81 -16.82 8.40
N THR A 26 5.16 -15.67 8.60
CA THR A 26 5.80 -14.35 8.60
C THR A 26 5.99 -13.88 10.04
N MET A 27 7.21 -13.46 10.38
CA MET A 27 7.58 -12.87 11.67
C MET A 27 7.94 -11.39 11.57
N GLU A 28 8.37 -10.94 10.39
CA GLU A 28 8.70 -9.56 10.08
C GLU A 28 8.09 -9.16 8.74
N ARG A 29 7.66 -7.90 8.62
CA ARG A 29 7.29 -7.31 7.33
C ARG A 29 8.47 -6.53 6.79
N GLU A 30 8.87 -6.87 5.58
CA GLU A 30 9.79 -6.09 4.78
C GLU A 30 8.97 -5.16 3.89
N ILE A 31 9.22 -3.86 4.00
CA ILE A 31 8.34 -2.81 3.45
C ILE A 31 9.17 -1.84 2.63
N LEU A 32 8.67 -1.52 1.43
CA LEU A 32 9.17 -0.46 0.58
C LEU A 32 8.23 0.74 0.65
N LEU A 33 8.71 1.86 1.19
CA LEU A 33 8.00 3.14 1.18
C LEU A 33 8.56 4.06 0.09
N VAL A 34 7.67 4.82 -0.53
CA VAL A 34 7.99 5.85 -1.52
C VAL A 34 7.52 7.19 -0.98
N LYS A 35 8.38 8.20 -1.01
CA LYS A 35 8.03 9.59 -0.72
C LYS A 35 8.33 10.46 -1.93
N LEU A 36 7.38 11.28 -2.32
CA LEU A 36 7.51 12.29 -3.37
C LEU A 36 7.43 13.69 -2.77
N ASN A 37 8.24 14.62 -3.24
CA ASN A 37 8.17 16.03 -2.82
C ASN A 37 7.94 16.93 -4.04
N ALA A 38 7.05 17.91 -3.91
CA ALA A 38 6.84 18.96 -4.90
C ALA A 38 6.14 20.17 -4.26
N ASP A 39 6.59 21.38 -4.61
CA ASP A 39 5.96 22.64 -4.20
C ASP A 39 5.78 22.75 -2.66
N GLY A 40 6.74 22.24 -1.89
CA GLY A 40 6.70 22.23 -0.42
C GLY A 40 5.72 21.23 0.22
N ALA A 41 5.09 20.36 -0.57
CA ALA A 41 4.26 19.26 -0.09
C ALA A 41 4.96 17.91 -0.29
N SER A 42 4.56 16.92 0.53
CA SER A 42 5.05 15.54 0.41
C SER A 42 3.89 14.55 0.29
N GLY A 43 4.06 13.56 -0.58
CA GLY A 43 3.16 12.41 -0.72
C GLY A 43 3.87 11.12 -0.38
N TRP A 44 3.16 10.20 0.29
CA TRP A 44 3.69 8.90 0.71
C TRP A 44 2.87 7.76 0.12
N GLY A 45 3.54 6.68 -0.26
CA GLY A 45 2.92 5.43 -0.67
C GLY A 45 3.73 4.22 -0.20
N GLU A 46 3.08 3.06 -0.16
CA GLU A 46 3.67 1.80 0.30
C GLU A 46 3.51 0.73 -0.78
N SER A 47 4.59 0.00 -1.08
CA SER A 47 4.46 -1.18 -1.93
C SER A 47 3.83 -2.32 -1.15
N GLY A 48 2.75 -2.89 -1.68
CA GLY A 48 2.12 -4.09 -1.11
C GLY A 48 2.92 -5.39 -1.29
N ALA A 49 4.14 -5.32 -1.84
CA ALA A 49 5.01 -6.47 -2.04
C ALA A 49 5.72 -6.86 -0.73
N ASP A 50 5.81 -8.16 -0.45
CA ASP A 50 6.54 -8.69 0.70
C ASP A 50 8.04 -8.86 0.38
N GLY A 51 8.84 -9.30 1.36
CA GLY A 51 10.26 -9.60 1.14
C GLY A 51 10.52 -10.81 0.24
N LEU A 52 9.57 -11.75 0.20
CA LEU A 52 9.66 -13.00 -0.57
C LEU A 52 8.52 -13.09 -1.59
N PRO A 53 8.77 -13.70 -2.77
CA PRO A 53 7.78 -13.76 -3.85
C PRO A 53 6.77 -14.89 -3.64
N MET A 54 6.17 -14.94 -2.45
CA MET A 54 5.29 -16.04 -2.04
C MET A 54 3.82 -15.77 -2.35
N TYR A 55 3.38 -14.52 -2.20
CA TYR A 55 2.03 -14.09 -2.58
C TYR A 55 1.96 -13.63 -4.04
N SER A 56 3.01 -12.95 -4.50
CA SER A 56 3.15 -12.37 -5.84
C SER A 56 4.59 -12.60 -6.32
N TYR A 57 4.84 -12.46 -7.62
CA TYR A 57 6.20 -12.43 -8.16
C TYR A 57 6.96 -11.16 -7.76
N GLU A 58 6.25 -10.10 -7.34
CA GLU A 58 6.87 -8.89 -6.81
C GLU A 58 7.33 -9.09 -5.38
N THR A 59 8.51 -8.55 -5.09
CA THR A 59 9.07 -8.36 -3.74
C THR A 59 9.38 -6.89 -3.51
N ALA A 60 9.60 -6.48 -2.26
CA ALA A 60 10.15 -5.16 -1.93
C ALA A 60 11.42 -4.86 -2.75
N ARG A 61 12.27 -5.88 -2.97
CA ARG A 61 13.49 -5.74 -3.78
C ARG A 61 13.22 -5.46 -5.25
N THR A 62 12.33 -6.22 -5.87
CA THR A 62 11.98 -6.00 -7.28
C THR A 62 11.26 -4.67 -7.43
N GLY A 63 10.42 -4.30 -6.46
CA GLY A 63 9.74 -3.00 -6.43
C GLY A 63 10.73 -1.84 -6.38
N TRP A 64 11.76 -1.95 -5.55
CA TRP A 64 12.84 -0.96 -5.47
C TRP A 64 13.49 -0.74 -6.84
N HIS A 65 13.95 -1.82 -7.46
CA HIS A 65 14.56 -1.78 -8.80
C HIS A 65 13.64 -1.14 -9.84
N ILE A 66 12.36 -1.55 -9.87
CA ILE A 66 11.40 -1.01 -10.84
C ILE A 66 11.17 0.49 -10.63
N ILE A 67 11.10 0.92 -9.37
CA ILE A 67 10.90 2.34 -9.06
C ILE A 67 12.17 3.14 -9.38
N GLU A 68 13.33 2.73 -8.88
CA GLU A 68 14.61 3.45 -9.06
C GLU A 68 15.02 3.56 -10.52
N ASP A 69 15.02 2.44 -11.25
CA ASP A 69 15.64 2.39 -12.58
C ASP A 69 14.71 2.80 -13.72
N PHE A 70 13.39 2.76 -13.50
CA PHE A 70 12.42 2.97 -14.58
C PHE A 70 11.31 3.98 -14.27
N LEU A 71 10.67 3.93 -13.10
CA LEU A 71 9.57 4.86 -12.79
C LEU A 71 10.08 6.24 -12.38
N ALA A 72 11.04 6.29 -11.46
CA ALA A 72 11.62 7.51 -10.90
C ALA A 72 12.18 8.46 -11.97
N PRO A 73 12.97 8.00 -12.97
CA PRO A 73 13.52 8.90 -14.00
C PRO A 73 12.41 9.62 -14.77
N VAL A 74 11.35 8.90 -15.15
CA VAL A 74 10.21 9.47 -15.89
C VAL A 74 9.40 10.41 -15.02
N VAL A 75 9.19 10.07 -13.74
CA VAL A 75 8.45 10.92 -12.79
C VAL A 75 9.17 12.24 -12.52
N LEU A 76 10.51 12.23 -12.44
CA LEU A 76 11.32 13.41 -12.16
C LEU A 76 11.56 14.31 -13.39
N ASP A 77 11.68 13.73 -14.59
CA ASP A 77 12.03 14.48 -15.80
C ASP A 77 10.83 15.20 -16.46
N GLU A 78 9.60 14.73 -16.19
CA GLU A 78 8.40 15.24 -16.85
C GLU A 78 7.68 16.36 -16.09
N GLU A 79 6.95 17.18 -16.85
CA GLU A 79 5.97 18.12 -16.30
C GLU A 79 4.61 17.43 -16.16
N TRP A 80 4.10 17.44 -14.94
CA TRP A 80 2.82 16.85 -14.56
C TRP A 80 1.74 17.93 -14.47
N PRO A 81 0.46 17.60 -14.71
CA PRO A 81 -0.62 18.56 -14.50
C PRO A 81 -0.72 18.94 -13.02
N ASP A 82 -1.24 20.14 -12.75
CA ASP A 82 -1.34 20.63 -11.37
C ASP A 82 -2.34 19.86 -10.51
N LYS A 83 -3.28 19.13 -11.13
CA LYS A 83 -4.27 18.24 -10.51
C LYS A 83 -4.36 16.93 -11.26
N GLY A 84 -4.76 15.86 -10.58
CA GLY A 84 -4.92 14.54 -11.19
C GLY A 84 -3.59 13.89 -11.56
N LEU A 85 -2.58 14.09 -10.71
CA LEU A 85 -1.24 13.54 -10.87
C LEU A 85 -1.30 12.02 -11.01
N ALA A 86 -1.95 11.35 -10.06
CA ALA A 86 -2.07 9.88 -10.04
C ALA A 86 -2.76 9.33 -11.30
N THR A 87 -3.87 9.93 -11.75
CA THR A 87 -4.55 9.53 -13.00
C THR A 87 -3.65 9.71 -14.23
N SER A 88 -2.87 10.80 -14.26
CA SER A 88 -1.95 11.10 -15.36
C SER A 88 -0.79 10.12 -15.38
N TYR A 89 -0.26 9.77 -14.21
CA TYR A 89 0.73 8.73 -14.00
C TYR A 89 0.20 7.36 -14.46
N ALA A 90 -0.98 6.93 -13.98
CA ALA A 90 -1.57 5.67 -14.37
C ALA A 90 -1.76 5.56 -15.89
N LYS A 91 -2.19 6.65 -16.55
CA LYS A 91 -2.29 6.73 -18.01
C LYS A 91 -0.92 6.63 -18.68
N LYS A 92 0.09 7.34 -18.18
CA LYS A 92 1.46 7.35 -18.72
C LYS A 92 2.07 5.94 -18.73
N PHE A 93 1.91 5.20 -17.64
CA PHE A 93 2.46 3.85 -17.47
C PHE A 93 1.49 2.73 -17.88
N SER A 94 0.37 3.05 -18.54
CA SER A 94 -0.66 2.06 -18.91
C SER A 94 -0.17 1.01 -19.90
N SER A 95 0.79 1.35 -20.76
CA SER A 95 1.41 0.41 -21.72
C SER A 95 2.53 -0.43 -21.10
N TRP A 96 3.00 -0.06 -19.91
CA TRP A 96 4.06 -0.79 -19.21
C TRP A 96 3.47 -2.04 -18.59
N ARG A 97 4.14 -3.16 -18.86
CA ARG A 97 3.67 -4.47 -18.41
C ARG A 97 4.09 -4.69 -16.95
N TRP A 98 3.19 -5.32 -16.20
CA TRP A 98 3.47 -5.88 -14.87
C TRP A 98 3.80 -4.83 -13.80
N HIS A 99 4.33 -5.30 -12.67
CA HIS A 99 4.71 -4.55 -11.49
C HIS A 99 3.63 -3.61 -10.89
N PRO A 100 2.37 -4.06 -10.73
CA PRO A 100 1.34 -3.25 -10.13
C PRO A 100 1.67 -2.79 -8.70
N MET A 101 2.35 -3.57 -7.87
CA MET A 101 2.67 -3.17 -6.49
C MET A 101 3.74 -2.07 -6.45
N ALA A 102 4.74 -2.14 -7.31
CA ALA A 102 5.73 -1.07 -7.46
C ALA A 102 5.08 0.22 -8.00
N ARG A 103 4.25 0.09 -9.06
CA ARG A 103 3.54 1.25 -9.64
C ARG A 103 2.55 1.87 -8.66
N CYS A 104 1.85 1.05 -7.88
CA CYS A 104 0.89 1.49 -6.87
C CYS A 104 1.57 2.34 -5.80
N ALA A 105 2.77 1.97 -5.32
CA ALA A 105 3.47 2.75 -4.30
C ALA A 105 3.76 4.19 -4.77
N VAL A 106 4.14 4.37 -6.04
CA VAL A 106 4.34 5.70 -6.64
C VAL A 106 3.00 6.40 -6.86
N GLU A 107 1.98 5.69 -7.36
CA GLU A 107 0.64 6.24 -7.59
C GLU A 107 -0.02 6.74 -6.29
N GLU A 108 0.08 5.98 -5.20
CA GLU A 108 -0.38 6.36 -3.86
C GLU A 108 0.32 7.63 -3.38
N ALA A 109 1.64 7.70 -3.54
CA ALA A 109 2.40 8.91 -3.19
C ALA A 109 1.91 10.12 -4.00
N LEU A 110 1.59 9.96 -5.29
CA LEU A 110 1.03 11.03 -6.13
C LEU A 110 -0.39 11.43 -5.69
N TRP A 111 -1.23 10.48 -5.29
CA TRP A 111 -2.56 10.77 -4.74
C TRP A 111 -2.47 11.59 -3.44
N VAL A 112 -1.58 11.20 -2.53
CA VAL A 112 -1.35 11.94 -1.28
C VAL A 112 -0.77 13.32 -1.57
N LEU A 113 0.20 13.42 -2.48
CA LEU A 113 0.80 14.69 -2.87
C LEU A 113 -0.25 15.66 -3.44
N ASP A 114 -1.14 15.17 -4.32
CA ASP A 114 -2.22 15.98 -4.90
C ASP A 114 -3.20 16.45 -3.82
N ALA A 115 -3.56 15.58 -2.87
CA ALA A 115 -4.43 15.92 -1.75
C ALA A 115 -3.80 17.00 -0.85
N GLN A 116 -2.52 16.84 -0.50
CA GLN A 116 -1.77 17.78 0.33
C GLN A 116 -1.63 19.15 -0.35
N ARG A 117 -1.26 19.19 -1.64
CA ARG A 117 -1.16 20.44 -2.41
C ARG A 117 -2.50 21.17 -2.54
N GLN A 118 -3.61 20.43 -2.57
CA GLN A 118 -4.96 20.99 -2.62
C GLN A 118 -5.53 21.33 -1.23
N GLY A 119 -4.83 21.02 -0.14
CA GLY A 119 -5.31 21.25 1.22
C GLY A 119 -6.56 20.45 1.59
N VAL A 120 -6.74 19.27 0.99
CA VAL A 120 -7.90 18.39 1.23
C VAL A 120 -7.45 17.01 1.74
N SER A 121 -8.36 16.28 2.37
CA SER A 121 -8.09 14.88 2.71
C SER A 121 -8.06 14.00 1.45
N LEU A 122 -7.26 12.93 1.48
CA LEU A 122 -7.26 11.93 0.40
C LEU A 122 -8.66 11.35 0.15
N GLN A 123 -9.43 11.12 1.21
CA GLN A 123 -10.80 10.65 1.13
C GLN A 123 -11.70 11.61 0.34
N SER A 124 -11.59 12.93 0.63
CA SER A 124 -12.35 13.96 -0.08
C SER A 124 -11.94 14.06 -1.55
N LEU A 125 -10.64 14.00 -1.83
CA LEU A 125 -10.11 14.00 -3.19
C LEU A 125 -10.63 12.80 -3.98
N TYR A 126 -10.52 11.59 -3.43
CA TYR A 126 -10.96 10.35 -4.08
C TYR A 126 -12.48 10.27 -4.27
N ALA A 127 -13.26 10.77 -3.30
CA ALA A 127 -14.71 10.80 -3.40
C ALA A 127 -15.19 11.68 -4.56
N ASN A 128 -14.41 12.70 -4.95
CA ASN A 128 -14.69 13.59 -6.07
C ASN A 128 -16.16 14.08 -6.09
N GLY A 129 -16.59 14.63 -4.96
CA GLY A 129 -17.95 15.15 -4.76
C GLY A 129 -19.02 14.12 -4.43
N ARG A 130 -18.69 12.82 -4.35
CA ARG A 130 -19.62 11.78 -3.89
C ARG A 130 -19.73 11.76 -2.37
N SER A 131 -20.85 11.24 -1.86
CA SER A 131 -21.06 11.06 -0.43
C SER A 131 -20.02 10.11 0.17
N ILE A 132 -19.52 10.50 1.34
CA ILE A 132 -18.49 9.79 2.09
C ILE A 132 -19.12 9.17 3.33
N ARG A 133 -18.82 7.89 3.58
CA ARG A 133 -19.15 7.26 4.87
C ARG A 133 -18.09 7.65 5.90
N GLY A 134 -18.53 8.14 7.06
CA GLY A 134 -17.62 8.57 8.13
C GLY A 134 -16.92 7.43 8.90
N ARG A 135 -17.45 6.20 8.84
CA ARG A 135 -16.85 5.01 9.47
C ARG A 135 -17.01 3.80 8.56
N ILE A 136 -15.98 2.96 8.51
CA ILE A 136 -15.95 1.73 7.70
C ILE A 136 -15.88 0.55 8.68
N PRO A 137 -16.84 -0.39 8.64
CA PRO A 137 -16.73 -1.64 9.37
C PRO A 137 -15.46 -2.40 9.01
N VAL A 138 -14.75 -2.90 10.01
CA VAL A 138 -13.54 -3.71 9.83
C VAL A 138 -13.79 -5.16 10.25
N GLY A 139 -13.06 -6.06 9.62
CA GLY A 139 -13.01 -7.46 9.99
C GLY A 139 -11.59 -7.88 10.37
N ILE A 140 -11.47 -9.00 11.06
CA ILE A 140 -10.20 -9.63 11.40
C ILE A 140 -9.97 -10.85 10.50
N SER A 141 -8.70 -11.15 10.24
CA SER A 141 -8.29 -12.37 9.54
C SER A 141 -7.40 -13.16 10.49
N LEU A 142 -7.88 -14.33 10.89
CA LEU A 142 -7.17 -15.25 11.79
C LEU A 142 -6.30 -16.20 10.98
N GLY A 143 -5.09 -16.45 11.48
CA GLY A 143 -4.17 -17.43 10.92
C GLY A 143 -4.68 -18.86 11.07
N ILE A 144 -3.92 -19.81 10.52
CA ILE A 144 -4.14 -21.24 10.79
C ILE A 144 -3.64 -21.52 12.20
N GLU A 145 -4.42 -22.25 12.98
CA GLU A 145 -4.13 -22.66 14.35
C GLU A 145 -4.19 -24.17 14.45
N ASP A 146 -3.30 -24.77 15.24
CA ASP A 146 -3.21 -26.23 15.40
C ASP A 146 -4.30 -26.78 16.35
N ASP A 147 -4.89 -25.92 17.18
CA ASP A 147 -5.88 -26.28 18.20
C ASP A 147 -7.20 -25.52 17.97
N PHE A 148 -8.30 -26.27 17.94
CA PHE A 148 -9.64 -25.72 17.76
C PHE A 148 -10.08 -24.82 18.93
N GLU A 149 -9.70 -25.15 20.16
CA GLU A 149 -10.04 -24.34 21.33
C GLU A 149 -9.35 -22.96 21.26
N VAL A 150 -8.07 -22.95 20.88
CA VAL A 150 -7.32 -21.71 20.65
C VAL A 150 -7.96 -20.86 19.53
N LEU A 151 -8.42 -21.51 18.45
CA LEU A 151 -9.14 -20.83 17.38
C LEU A 151 -10.47 -20.24 17.88
N ALA A 152 -11.24 -21.00 18.66
CA ALA A 152 -12.52 -20.56 19.22
C ALA A 152 -12.36 -19.37 20.17
N GLU A 153 -11.31 -19.36 21.00
CA GLU A 153 -10.96 -18.22 21.85
C GLU A 153 -10.66 -16.97 21.01
N LYS A 154 -9.85 -17.10 19.95
CA LYS A 154 -9.51 -15.98 19.05
C LYS A 154 -10.74 -15.43 18.31
N ILE A 155 -11.65 -16.30 17.89
CA ILE A 155 -12.93 -15.89 17.28
C ILE A 155 -13.77 -15.11 18.29
N THR A 156 -13.93 -15.64 19.50
CA THR A 156 -14.73 -15.03 20.57
C THR A 156 -14.17 -13.66 20.93
N ALA A 157 -12.86 -13.55 21.14
CA ALA A 157 -12.19 -12.27 21.40
C ALA A 157 -12.39 -11.27 20.25
N GLY A 158 -12.38 -11.73 19.00
CA GLY A 158 -12.66 -10.86 17.84
C GLY A 158 -14.10 -10.33 17.81
N ILE A 159 -15.07 -11.15 18.17
CA ILE A 159 -16.48 -10.74 18.28
C ILE A 159 -16.66 -9.72 19.41
N GLU A 160 -16.06 -9.98 20.58
CA GLU A 160 -16.12 -9.07 21.74
C GLU A 160 -15.49 -7.71 21.46
N GLN A 161 -14.45 -7.66 20.63
CA GLN A 161 -13.84 -6.41 20.13
C GLN A 161 -14.70 -5.68 19.08
N GLY A 162 -15.79 -6.28 18.61
CA GLY A 162 -16.73 -5.67 17.68
C GLY A 162 -16.35 -5.80 16.20
N TYR A 163 -15.47 -6.73 15.83
CA TYR A 163 -15.17 -7.01 14.42
C TYR A 163 -16.44 -7.50 13.70
N GLN A 164 -16.77 -6.88 12.55
CA GLN A 164 -18.01 -7.20 11.82
C GLN A 164 -17.86 -8.36 10.84
N ARG A 165 -16.63 -8.87 10.66
CA ARG A 165 -16.34 -10.05 9.84
C ARG A 165 -15.15 -10.79 10.43
N ILE A 166 -15.28 -12.10 10.58
CA ILE A 166 -14.18 -13.01 10.89
C ILE A 166 -13.81 -13.75 9.60
N LYS A 167 -12.53 -13.74 9.21
CA LYS A 167 -12.00 -14.58 8.12
C LYS A 167 -11.05 -15.61 8.73
N LEU A 168 -11.30 -16.87 8.46
CA LEU A 168 -10.43 -17.98 8.86
C LEU A 168 -9.58 -18.39 7.67
N LYS A 169 -8.27 -18.61 7.88
CA LYS A 169 -7.42 -19.26 6.89
C LYS A 169 -7.61 -20.78 6.95
N ILE A 170 -7.51 -21.42 5.80
CA ILE A 170 -7.63 -22.87 5.61
C ILE A 170 -6.44 -23.36 4.77
N GLU A 171 -6.17 -24.66 4.83
CA GLU A 171 -5.22 -25.37 3.97
C GLU A 171 -5.91 -25.93 2.71
#